data_AF-A0A9W7B2Z8-F1
#
_entry.id   AF-A0A9W7B2Z8-F1
#
_cell.length_a   1.000
_cell.length_b   1.000
_cell.length_c   1.000
_cell.angle_alpha   90.00
_cell.angle_beta   90.00
_cell.angle_gamma   90.00
#
_symmetry.space_group_name_H-M   'P 1'
#
loop_
_entity.id
_entity.type
_entity.pdbx_description
1 polymer ?
#
loop_
_entity_poly.entity_id
_entity_poly.type
_entity_poly.pdbx_seq_one_letter_code
_entity_poly.pdbx_strand_id
1 'polypeptide(L)'
;MFGDVLGALKGGGGEDGVNLALDISLGSVWEDLASSLHAKQTPSERAFRADVAKGTVSSPFNRVRLFNGDTEEDCRVTLYRDSASWCPYCQKVWTMLEQKEISYKVVKVNMRCYGSKPAEFTRLQPNGNIPVAVIDGTVYRQSNDIMFALEKEFPDKVVMGLGEEDGERGTMLLRLERELFRKWMYYLTGSRDKERYRAEFLDVFKRVDDELGVNKSGRGFMLGDRVTIVDMMYAPFLERIVASMAYFKGLTTLRSDEFSNVKRWFEAMERLPSYRLTKSDFYTHCWDLPPQLGGCVYEYGEDEGRGEEITRAIDGDEGWRLPLSPDNGGVEKDWSWISEDEAKREAAERLSYNHDAVAEFAARGAGKAGFPPVSAPLADPNANFDEGIVQAVDAALALSCYKLLGGGKMVDELEAAIAKVLEKQADAERFRASLAYLRDRVGVPRDMSLPAARWTRATINEIINMK
;
A
#
# COMPACT_ATOMS: atom_id res chain seq x y z
N MET A 1 -49.40 -34.33 -2.92
CA MET A 1 -49.85 -33.74 -1.64
C MET A 1 -49.14 -32.41 -1.51
N PHE A 2 -49.73 -31.34 -2.07
CA PHE A 2 -50.50 -30.31 -1.34
C PHE A 2 -49.65 -29.64 -0.25
N GLY A 3 -49.32 -28.34 -0.27
CA GLY A 3 -49.75 -27.23 -1.13
C GLY A 3 -49.03 -25.92 -0.74
N ASP A 4 -49.30 -24.88 -1.51
CA ASP A 4 -48.96 -23.48 -1.27
C ASP A 4 -49.32 -22.97 0.13
N VAL A 5 -48.45 -22.15 0.72
CA VAL A 5 -48.85 -20.97 1.50
C VAL A 5 -47.91 -19.80 1.18
N LEU A 6 -48.39 -18.96 0.26
CA LEU A 6 -47.98 -17.57 0.12
C LEU A 6 -48.84 -16.77 1.12
N GLY A 7 -48.21 -16.04 2.05
CA GLY A 7 -48.93 -15.31 3.10
C GLY A 7 -48.06 -14.46 4.01
N ALA A 8 -47.74 -13.26 3.52
CA ALA A 8 -47.43 -12.01 4.22
C ALA A 8 -47.09 -12.02 5.73
N LEU A 9 -45.85 -11.60 6.02
CA LEU A 9 -45.59 -10.61 7.08
C LEU A 9 -44.84 -9.42 6.48
N LYS A 10 -45.62 -8.45 5.99
CA LYS A 10 -45.24 -7.03 6.04
C LYS A 10 -45.22 -6.64 7.52
N GLY A 11 -44.17 -5.98 7.98
CA GLY A 11 -44.16 -5.33 9.28
C GLY A 11 -42.81 -5.43 9.98
N GLY A 12 -41.86 -4.62 9.53
CA GLY A 12 -40.55 -4.46 10.14
C GLY A 12 -39.77 -3.38 9.37
N GLY A 13 -40.43 -2.26 9.08
CA GLY A 13 -39.70 -1.04 8.75
C GLY A 13 -38.96 -0.65 10.02
N GLY A 14 -37.65 -0.89 10.05
CA GLY A 14 -36.80 -0.28 11.04
C GLY A 14 -36.76 1.22 10.80
N GLU A 15 -37.53 1.97 11.58
CA GLU A 15 -36.96 3.11 12.33
C GLU A 15 -35.63 2.60 12.91
N ASP A 16 -34.44 3.11 12.59
CA ASP A 16 -33.99 4.47 12.78
C ASP A 16 -32.71 4.73 11.95
N GLY A 17 -32.84 5.43 10.83
CA GLY A 17 -31.73 6.19 10.26
C GLY A 17 -31.62 7.54 10.97
N VAL A 18 -31.59 7.54 12.30
CA VAL A 18 -31.37 8.77 13.06
C VAL A 18 -29.88 9.08 12.92
N ASN A 19 -29.57 10.15 12.16
CA ASN A 19 -28.25 10.74 12.15
C ASN A 19 -27.84 10.98 13.61
N LEU A 20 -26.75 10.36 14.07
CA LEU A 20 -26.18 10.58 15.41
C LEU A 20 -25.64 12.01 15.46
N ALA A 21 -26.56 12.95 15.63
CA ALA A 21 -26.26 14.37 15.74
C ALA A 21 -25.36 14.57 16.96
N LEU A 22 -24.13 15.00 16.70
CA LEU A 22 -23.21 15.34 17.77
C LEU A 22 -23.49 16.75 18.26
N ASP A 23 -23.35 16.95 19.56
CA ASP A 23 -23.46 18.26 20.21
C ASP A 23 -22.12 19.03 20.11
N ILE A 24 -21.55 19.07 18.90
CA ILE A 24 -20.28 19.75 18.57
C ILE A 24 -20.31 20.22 17.10
N SER A 25 -19.76 21.40 16.83
CA SER A 25 -19.63 21.92 15.46
C SER A 25 -18.35 21.41 14.80
N LEU A 26 -18.47 20.30 14.05
CA LEU A 26 -17.32 19.71 13.34
C LEU A 26 -16.66 20.67 12.34
N GLY A 27 -17.39 21.62 11.78
CA GLY A 27 -16.81 22.68 10.95
C GLY A 27 -15.73 23.48 11.69
N SER A 28 -16.04 23.95 12.91
CA SER A 28 -15.08 24.68 13.73
C SER A 28 -13.88 23.83 14.18
N VAL A 29 -14.12 22.54 14.42
CA VAL A 29 -13.06 21.56 14.73
C VAL A 29 -12.07 21.45 13.58
N TRP A 30 -12.55 21.27 12.35
CA TRP A 30 -11.70 21.15 11.17
C TRP A 30 -10.99 22.46 10.82
N GLU A 31 -11.59 23.63 11.08
CA GLU A 31 -10.94 24.94 10.93
C GLU A 31 -9.76 25.12 11.92
N ASP A 32 -9.93 24.73 13.19
CA ASP A 32 -8.85 24.76 14.19
C ASP A 32 -7.75 23.74 13.85
N LEU A 33 -8.12 22.52 13.44
CA LEU A 33 -7.17 21.49 12.98
C LEU A 33 -6.35 21.95 11.77
N ALA A 34 -6.99 22.56 10.77
CA ALA A 34 -6.31 23.09 9.60
C ALA A 34 -5.29 24.18 10.00
N SER A 35 -5.66 25.04 10.95
CA SER A 35 -4.77 26.08 11.49
C SER A 35 -3.59 25.48 12.26
N SER A 36 -3.84 24.48 13.11
CA SER A 36 -2.82 23.76 13.89
C SER A 36 -1.83 23.01 12.99
N LEU A 37 -2.35 22.29 11.98
CA LEU A 37 -1.54 21.58 11.00
C LEU A 37 -0.68 22.57 10.20
N HIS A 38 -1.27 23.64 9.67
CA HIS A 38 -0.56 24.65 8.88
C HIS A 38 0.59 25.30 9.67
N ALA A 39 0.39 25.57 10.97
CA ALA A 39 1.40 26.13 11.86
C ALA A 39 2.58 25.18 12.14
N LYS A 40 2.34 23.86 12.10
CA LYS A 40 3.35 22.82 12.33
C LYS A 40 4.05 22.36 11.05
N GLN A 41 3.44 22.58 9.88
CA GLN A 41 3.98 22.15 8.60
C GLN A 41 5.19 22.98 8.15
N THR A 42 6.11 22.33 7.46
CA THR A 42 7.18 23.00 6.70
C THR A 42 6.63 23.65 5.42
N PRO A 43 7.36 24.58 4.78
CA PRO A 43 6.95 25.14 3.50
C PRO A 43 6.71 24.09 2.40
N SER A 44 7.56 23.05 2.33
CA SER A 44 7.40 21.96 1.35
C SER A 44 6.18 21.09 1.65
N GLU A 45 5.89 20.80 2.92
CA GLU A 45 4.69 20.07 3.30
C GLU A 45 3.41 20.83 2.92
N ARG A 46 3.37 22.16 3.12
CA ARG A 46 2.24 23.00 2.68
C ARG A 46 2.08 23.04 1.15
N ALA A 47 3.19 22.99 0.41
CA ALA A 47 3.18 23.03 -1.04
C ALA A 47 2.86 21.66 -1.68
N PHE A 48 2.92 20.56 -0.91
CA PHE A 48 2.84 19.18 -1.39
C PHE A 48 1.74 18.94 -2.43
N ARG A 49 0.48 19.30 -2.13
CA ARG A 49 -0.65 19.06 -3.05
C ARG A 49 -0.53 19.86 -4.35
N ALA A 50 -0.11 21.11 -4.25
CA ALA A 50 0.12 21.96 -5.42
C ALA A 50 1.27 21.40 -6.28
N ASP A 51 2.34 20.92 -5.66
CA ASP A 51 3.49 20.35 -6.36
C ASP A 51 3.17 18.97 -6.96
N VAL A 52 2.33 18.17 -6.32
CA VAL A 52 1.80 16.91 -6.88
C VAL A 52 0.96 17.20 -8.12
N ALA A 53 0.10 18.22 -8.06
CA ALA A 53 -0.74 18.63 -9.19
C ALA A 53 0.10 19.16 -10.36
N LYS A 54 1.19 19.88 -10.06
CA LYS A 54 2.18 20.33 -11.06
C LYS A 54 3.11 19.21 -11.56
N GLY A 55 3.15 18.07 -10.88
CA GLY A 55 4.04 16.95 -11.21
C GLY A 55 5.51 17.14 -10.82
N THR A 56 5.84 18.16 -10.03
CA THR A 56 7.22 18.53 -9.66
C THR A 56 7.77 17.74 -8.48
N VAL A 57 6.89 17.09 -7.69
CA VAL A 57 7.27 16.18 -6.61
C VAL A 57 6.75 14.77 -6.90
N SER A 58 7.54 13.77 -6.51
CA SER A 58 7.20 12.36 -6.60
C SER A 58 6.10 12.00 -5.61
N SER A 59 5.02 11.39 -6.09
CA SER A 59 3.90 10.94 -5.27
C SER A 59 3.09 9.83 -5.95
N PRO A 60 2.54 8.87 -5.19
CA PRO A 60 1.53 7.94 -5.68
C PRO A 60 0.29 8.62 -6.25
N PHE A 61 0.07 9.91 -5.97
CA PHE A 61 -1.06 10.69 -6.44
C PHE A 61 -0.86 11.35 -7.82
N ASN A 62 0.38 11.39 -8.34
CA ASN A 62 0.66 12.10 -9.59
C ASN A 62 -0.24 11.59 -10.74
N ARG A 63 -0.77 12.55 -11.50
CA ARG A 63 -1.36 12.34 -12.83
C ARG A 63 -0.39 12.72 -13.95
N VAL A 64 0.59 13.53 -13.62
CA VAL A 64 1.73 13.92 -14.43
C VAL A 64 2.94 13.99 -13.51
N ARG A 65 4.11 13.57 -14.01
CA ARG A 65 5.39 13.65 -13.31
C ARG A 65 6.38 14.29 -14.27
N LEU A 66 6.97 15.42 -13.87
CA LEU A 66 7.82 16.28 -14.68
C LEU A 66 9.23 16.38 -14.08
N PHE A 67 10.24 16.28 -14.92
CA PHE A 67 11.65 16.40 -14.56
C PHE A 67 12.30 17.52 -15.36
N ASN A 68 13.38 18.09 -14.83
CA ASN A 68 14.30 18.95 -15.59
C ASN A 68 13.65 20.16 -16.31
N GLY A 69 12.52 20.65 -15.79
CA GLY A 69 11.80 21.79 -16.37
C GLY A 69 10.84 21.43 -17.51
N ASP A 70 10.67 20.14 -17.82
CA ASP A 70 9.71 19.64 -18.80
C ASP A 70 8.28 20.10 -18.48
N THR A 71 7.50 20.28 -19.53
CA THR A 71 6.06 20.55 -19.47
C THR A 71 5.26 19.27 -19.72
N GLU A 72 3.94 19.33 -19.52
CA GLU A 72 3.08 18.19 -19.79
C GLU A 72 3.08 17.81 -21.29
N GLU A 73 3.30 18.77 -22.18
CA GLU A 73 3.41 18.59 -23.63
C GLU A 73 4.68 17.83 -24.03
N ASP A 74 5.75 17.94 -23.24
CA ASP A 74 7.01 17.21 -23.45
C ASP A 74 6.92 15.74 -23.03
N CYS A 75 5.85 15.33 -22.34
CA CYS A 75 5.66 13.95 -21.89
C CYS A 75 5.40 13.00 -23.07
N ARG A 76 6.45 12.32 -23.52
CA ARG A 76 6.40 11.26 -24.53
C ARG A 76 5.79 9.95 -24.04
N VAL A 77 5.70 9.76 -22.71
CA VAL A 77 5.20 8.52 -22.08
C VAL A 77 3.87 8.77 -21.38
N THR A 78 2.89 7.91 -21.63
CA THR A 78 1.71 7.74 -20.77
C THR A 78 1.70 6.34 -20.18
N LEU A 79 1.82 6.24 -18.85
CA LEU A 79 1.76 4.99 -18.10
C LEU A 79 0.35 4.73 -17.55
N TYR A 80 -0.21 3.59 -17.92
CA TYR A 80 -1.41 3.04 -17.31
C TYR A 80 -1.00 2.07 -16.20
N ARG A 81 -1.23 2.45 -14.94
CA ARG A 81 -0.88 1.64 -13.75
C ARG A 81 -2.07 1.47 -12.80
N ASP A 82 -1.94 0.55 -11.84
CA ASP A 82 -3.00 0.30 -10.87
C ASP A 82 -3.29 1.52 -9.98
N SER A 83 -4.51 1.72 -9.51
CA SER A 83 -4.82 2.83 -8.60
C SER A 83 -4.16 2.71 -7.21
N ALA A 84 -3.85 1.48 -6.79
CA ALA A 84 -3.47 1.16 -5.42
C ALA A 84 -1.95 1.18 -5.16
N SER A 85 -1.12 1.21 -6.20
CA SER A 85 0.34 1.04 -6.12
C SER A 85 0.79 -0.36 -5.64
N TRP A 86 -0.02 -1.38 -5.84
CA TRP A 86 0.23 -2.75 -5.37
C TRP A 86 0.58 -3.73 -6.50
N CYS A 87 0.46 -3.36 -7.77
CA CYS A 87 0.84 -4.25 -8.86
C CYS A 87 2.39 -4.31 -9.00
N PRO A 88 3.04 -5.49 -8.82
CA PRO A 88 4.50 -5.59 -8.94
C PRO A 88 5.01 -5.24 -10.34
N TYR A 89 4.22 -5.55 -11.37
CA TYR A 89 4.58 -5.24 -12.75
C TYR A 89 4.49 -3.74 -13.05
N CYS A 90 3.57 -3.01 -12.40
CA CYS A 90 3.51 -1.56 -12.51
C CYS A 90 4.67 -0.92 -11.76
N GLN A 91 4.99 -1.46 -10.58
CA GLN A 91 6.08 -0.98 -9.73
C GLN A 91 7.40 -0.91 -10.49
N LYS A 92 7.85 -1.99 -11.16
CA LYS A 92 9.13 -1.96 -11.89
C LYS A 92 9.22 -0.90 -13.00
N VAL A 93 8.12 -0.66 -13.73
CA VAL A 93 8.07 0.38 -14.77
C VAL A 93 8.10 1.76 -14.13
N TRP A 94 7.32 1.95 -13.07
CA TRP A 94 7.23 3.22 -12.36
C TRP A 94 8.56 3.59 -11.71
N THR A 95 9.21 2.67 -10.99
CA THR A 95 10.54 2.87 -10.41
C THR A 95 11.56 3.20 -11.49
N MET A 96 11.53 2.54 -12.65
CA MET A 96 12.44 2.82 -13.76
C MET A 96 12.23 4.23 -14.37
N LEU A 97 10.98 4.66 -14.56
CA LEU A 97 10.68 6.02 -15.05
C LEU A 97 11.26 7.10 -14.12
N GLU A 98 11.04 6.93 -12.81
CA GLU A 98 11.57 7.84 -11.79
C GLU A 98 13.10 7.79 -11.73
N GLN A 99 13.70 6.60 -11.81
CA GLN A 99 15.16 6.43 -11.77
C GLN A 99 15.87 7.03 -13.00
N LYS A 100 15.21 6.99 -14.17
CA LYS A 100 15.71 7.59 -15.42
C LYS A 100 15.35 9.07 -15.56
N GLU A 101 14.55 9.63 -14.66
CA GLU A 101 14.04 11.01 -14.76
C GLU A 101 13.38 11.30 -16.12
N ILE A 102 12.54 10.37 -16.56
CA ILE A 102 11.70 10.54 -17.76
C ILE A 102 10.40 11.18 -17.30
N SER A 103 9.97 12.28 -17.93
CA SER A 103 8.67 12.89 -17.67
C SER A 103 7.54 12.07 -18.29
N TYR A 104 6.45 11.85 -17.55
CA TYR A 104 5.35 10.97 -17.97
C TYR A 104 4.00 11.36 -17.39
N LYS A 105 2.95 10.99 -18.13
CA LYS A 105 1.56 11.05 -17.67
C LYS A 105 1.14 9.72 -17.04
N VAL A 106 0.20 9.76 -16.11
CA VAL A 106 -0.31 8.58 -15.38
C VAL A 106 -1.82 8.48 -15.52
N VAL A 107 -2.27 7.35 -16.08
CA VAL A 107 -3.67 6.93 -16.05
C VAL A 107 -3.81 5.81 -15.03
N LYS A 108 -4.63 6.03 -13.99
CA LYS A 108 -4.88 4.99 -12.98
C LYS A 108 -6.04 4.11 -13.42
N VAL A 109 -5.83 2.80 -13.36
CA VAL A 109 -6.80 1.78 -13.75
C VAL A 109 -6.94 0.79 -12.59
N ASN A 110 -8.15 0.36 -12.26
CA ASN A 110 -8.32 -0.63 -11.20
C ASN A 110 -7.67 -1.98 -11.56
N MET A 111 -7.13 -2.69 -10.57
CA MET A 111 -6.81 -4.11 -10.74
C MET A 111 -8.10 -4.92 -10.84
N ARG A 112 -8.02 -6.07 -11.52
CA ARG A 112 -9.20 -6.90 -11.80
C ARG A 112 -9.92 -7.38 -10.54
N CYS A 113 -9.18 -7.63 -9.46
CA CYS A 113 -9.74 -8.05 -8.16
C CYS A 113 -10.38 -6.90 -7.36
N TYR A 114 -10.22 -5.63 -7.79
CA TYR A 114 -10.68 -4.44 -7.05
C TYR A 114 -11.75 -3.61 -7.79
N GLY A 115 -12.25 -4.09 -8.94
CA GLY A 115 -13.36 -3.45 -9.64
C GLY A 115 -13.30 -3.56 -11.16
N SER A 116 -14.30 -2.96 -11.80
CA SER A 116 -14.37 -2.89 -13.27
C SER A 116 -13.26 -2.01 -13.84
N LYS A 117 -12.86 -2.31 -15.08
CA LYS A 117 -11.90 -1.52 -15.85
C LYS A 117 -12.65 -0.64 -16.84
N PRO A 118 -12.22 0.62 -17.07
CA PRO A 118 -12.84 1.47 -18.07
C PRO A 118 -12.80 0.84 -19.47
N ALA A 119 -13.87 1.06 -20.26
CA ALA A 119 -14.01 0.45 -21.58
C ALA A 119 -12.93 0.94 -22.57
N GLU A 120 -12.47 2.18 -22.42
CA GLU A 120 -11.34 2.70 -23.19
C GLU A 120 -10.04 1.94 -22.90
N PHE A 121 -9.81 1.52 -21.66
CA PHE A 121 -8.62 0.76 -21.31
C PHE A 121 -8.70 -0.67 -21.87
N THR A 122 -9.86 -1.32 -21.81
CA THR A 122 -10.01 -2.68 -22.36
C THR A 122 -9.90 -2.72 -23.88
N ARG A 123 -10.26 -1.64 -24.60
CA ARG A 123 -9.95 -1.50 -26.04
C ARG A 123 -8.44 -1.42 -26.29
N LEU A 124 -7.70 -0.72 -25.43
CA LEU A 124 -6.24 -0.61 -25.53
C LEU A 124 -5.56 -1.95 -25.19
N GLN A 125 -6.06 -2.65 -24.18
CA GLN A 125 -5.53 -3.89 -23.61
C GLN A 125 -6.68 -4.88 -23.33
N PRO A 126 -7.05 -5.71 -24.32
CA PRO A 126 -8.19 -6.64 -24.22
C PRO A 126 -8.11 -7.61 -23.05
N ASN A 127 -6.90 -8.02 -22.64
CA ASN A 127 -6.70 -8.92 -21.50
C ASN A 127 -6.86 -8.21 -20.14
N GLY A 128 -6.98 -6.88 -20.13
CA GLY A 128 -7.11 -6.07 -18.92
C GLY A 128 -5.84 -5.97 -18.06
N ASN A 129 -4.72 -6.57 -18.47
CA ASN A 129 -3.49 -6.57 -17.70
C ASN A 129 -2.87 -5.16 -17.63
N ILE A 130 -2.17 -4.89 -16.54
CA ILE A 130 -1.39 -3.66 -16.32
C ILE A 130 0.03 -4.07 -15.91
N PRO A 131 1.04 -3.22 -16.17
CA PRO A 131 0.96 -1.92 -16.81
C PRO A 131 0.76 -1.98 -18.33
N VAL A 132 0.34 -0.86 -18.89
CA VAL A 132 0.44 -0.54 -20.33
C VAL A 132 1.14 0.80 -20.44
N ALA A 133 2.02 0.99 -21.42
CA ALA A 133 2.58 2.30 -21.72
C ALA A 133 2.31 2.68 -23.17
N VAL A 134 2.03 3.96 -23.39
CA VAL A 134 2.07 4.57 -24.73
C VAL A 134 3.32 5.44 -24.78
N ILE A 135 4.25 5.12 -25.67
CA ILE A 135 5.51 5.83 -25.87
C ILE A 135 5.52 6.33 -27.31
N ASP A 136 5.50 7.65 -27.52
CA ASP A 136 5.40 8.28 -28.85
C ASP A 136 4.29 7.67 -29.74
N GLY A 137 3.12 7.45 -29.14
CA GLY A 137 1.96 6.85 -29.81
C GLY A 137 2.01 5.33 -29.97
N THR A 138 3.13 4.67 -29.66
CA THR A 138 3.27 3.21 -29.72
C THR A 138 2.80 2.55 -28.42
N VAL A 139 1.93 1.55 -28.52
CA VAL A 139 1.33 0.86 -27.37
C VAL A 139 2.13 -0.38 -26.98
N TYR A 140 2.70 -0.37 -25.77
CA TYR A 140 3.41 -1.49 -25.16
C TYR A 140 2.56 -2.11 -24.04
N ARG A 141 2.33 -3.43 -24.13
CA ARG A 141 1.34 -4.15 -23.31
C ARG A 141 1.95 -5.07 -22.25
N GLN A 142 3.26 -5.24 -22.26
CA GLN A 142 3.99 -6.07 -21.32
C GLN A 142 5.02 -5.22 -20.60
N SER A 143 5.14 -5.44 -19.30
CA SER A 143 5.98 -4.61 -18.45
C SER A 143 7.48 -4.70 -18.78
N ASN A 144 7.98 -5.86 -19.24
CA ASN A 144 9.36 -5.98 -19.73
C ASN A 144 9.57 -5.20 -21.04
N ASP A 145 8.63 -5.32 -22.00
CA ASP A 145 8.71 -4.61 -23.27
C ASP A 145 8.70 -3.09 -23.08
N ILE A 146 7.90 -2.61 -22.12
CA ILE A 146 7.89 -1.19 -21.72
C ILE A 146 9.28 -0.78 -21.24
N MET A 147 9.89 -1.53 -20.33
CA MET A 147 11.22 -1.20 -19.79
C MET A 147 12.29 -1.16 -20.88
N PHE A 148 12.31 -2.14 -21.79
CA PHE A 148 13.25 -2.14 -22.91
C PHE A 148 13.00 -0.99 -23.90
N ALA A 149 11.74 -0.64 -24.14
CA ALA A 149 11.39 0.53 -24.96
C ALA A 149 11.85 1.84 -24.29
N LEU A 150 11.64 2.01 -22.98
CA LEU A 150 12.13 3.18 -22.24
C LEU A 150 13.67 3.31 -22.31
N GLU A 151 14.40 2.20 -22.27
CA GLU A 151 15.85 2.24 -22.41
C GLU A 151 16.28 2.68 -23.83
N LYS A 152 15.59 2.17 -24.86
CA LYS A 152 15.90 2.46 -26.26
C LYS A 152 15.52 3.87 -26.70
N GLU A 153 14.34 4.35 -26.30
CA GLU A 153 13.74 5.59 -26.81
C GLU A 153 14.19 6.85 -26.04
N PHE A 154 14.90 6.68 -24.91
CA PHE A 154 15.46 7.74 -24.07
C PHE A 154 16.96 7.51 -23.78
N PRO A 155 17.81 7.49 -24.83
CA PRO A 155 19.24 7.20 -24.70
C PRO A 155 20.04 8.33 -24.02
N ASP A 156 19.47 9.53 -23.92
CA ASP A 156 20.01 10.72 -23.25
C ASP A 156 19.83 10.69 -21.72
N LYS A 157 19.04 9.75 -21.21
CA LYS A 157 18.77 9.56 -19.78
C LYS A 157 19.75 8.57 -19.15
N VAL A 158 19.68 8.43 -17.82
CA VAL A 158 20.51 7.47 -17.06
C VAL A 158 20.41 6.08 -17.68
N VAL A 159 21.54 5.50 -18.09
CA VAL A 159 21.61 4.17 -18.70
C VAL A 159 21.35 3.11 -17.63
N MET A 160 20.31 2.30 -17.83
CA MET A 160 19.95 1.18 -16.96
C MET A 160 19.98 -0.16 -17.69
N GLY A 161 20.15 -0.12 -19.01
CA GLY A 161 20.26 -1.29 -19.87
C GLY A 161 21.48 -2.14 -19.56
N LEU A 162 21.44 -3.35 -20.11
CA LEU A 162 22.58 -4.25 -20.11
C LEU A 162 23.49 -3.87 -21.29
N GLY A 163 24.72 -3.45 -20.98
CA GLY A 163 25.75 -3.24 -21.99
C GLY A 163 26.34 -4.57 -22.46
N GLU A 164 27.30 -4.51 -23.39
CA GLU A 164 28.00 -5.70 -23.90
C GLU A 164 28.66 -6.50 -22.77
N GLU A 165 29.32 -5.81 -21.83
CA GLU A 165 30.00 -6.42 -20.67
C GLU A 165 29.02 -7.06 -19.66
N ASP A 166 27.77 -6.61 -19.63
CA ASP A 166 26.77 -7.13 -18.71
C ASP A 166 25.88 -8.22 -19.32
N GLY A 167 25.85 -8.32 -20.66
CA GLY A 167 24.78 -9.01 -21.38
C GLY A 167 24.57 -10.45 -20.91
N GLU A 168 25.66 -11.23 -20.80
CA GLU A 168 25.60 -12.62 -20.36
C GLU A 168 25.21 -12.74 -18.88
N ARG A 169 25.85 -11.95 -18.02
CA ARG A 169 25.62 -11.96 -16.58
C ARG A 169 24.20 -11.48 -16.22
N GLY A 170 23.77 -10.37 -16.78
CA GLY A 170 22.43 -9.82 -16.62
C GLY A 170 21.37 -10.79 -17.12
N THR A 171 21.59 -11.44 -18.27
CA THR A 171 20.66 -12.48 -18.78
C THR A 171 20.55 -13.67 -17.82
N MET A 172 21.67 -14.13 -17.25
CA MET A 172 21.67 -15.17 -16.23
C MET A 172 20.87 -14.73 -14.99
N LEU A 173 21.11 -13.53 -14.48
CA LEU A 173 20.40 -13.01 -13.31
C LEU A 173 18.89 -12.87 -13.55
N LEU A 174 18.46 -12.48 -14.75
CA LEU A 174 17.04 -12.44 -15.11
C LEU A 174 16.40 -13.83 -15.20
N ARG A 175 17.16 -14.86 -15.61
CA ARG A 175 16.68 -16.25 -15.54
C ARG A 175 16.54 -16.72 -14.10
N LEU A 176 17.49 -16.35 -13.24
CA LEU A 176 17.45 -16.66 -11.81
C LEU A 176 16.28 -15.96 -11.11
N GLU A 177 15.95 -14.72 -11.49
CA GLU A 177 14.76 -13.99 -10.99
C GLU A 177 13.49 -14.80 -11.25
N ARG A 178 13.36 -15.28 -12.49
CA ARG A 178 12.19 -16.05 -12.90
C ARG A 178 12.11 -17.41 -12.22
N GLU A 179 13.26 -18.03 -11.98
CA GLU A 179 13.36 -19.26 -11.19
C GLU A 179 12.91 -19.02 -9.75
N LEU A 180 13.41 -17.97 -9.10
CA LEU A 180 13.04 -17.57 -7.74
C LEU A 180 11.54 -17.31 -7.65
N PHE A 181 10.98 -16.52 -8.57
CA PHE A 181 9.54 -16.25 -8.63
C PHE A 181 8.73 -17.55 -8.67
N ARG A 182 9.12 -18.52 -9.50
CA ARG A 182 8.40 -19.81 -9.59
C ARG A 182 8.47 -20.60 -8.29
N LYS A 183 9.64 -20.70 -7.67
CA LYS A 183 9.81 -21.44 -6.40
C LYS A 183 9.07 -20.77 -5.25
N TRP A 184 9.12 -19.44 -5.17
CA TRP A 184 8.33 -18.66 -4.24
C TRP A 184 6.83 -18.93 -4.41
N MET A 185 6.32 -18.87 -5.64
CA MET A 185 4.91 -19.15 -5.91
C MET A 185 4.50 -20.56 -5.49
N TYR A 186 5.28 -21.59 -5.84
CA TYR A 186 4.98 -22.96 -5.41
C TYR A 186 4.96 -23.12 -3.90
N TYR A 187 5.88 -22.46 -3.20
CA TYR A 187 5.95 -22.55 -1.75
C TYR A 187 4.86 -21.74 -1.04
N LEU A 188 4.59 -20.52 -1.50
CA LEU A 188 3.59 -19.63 -0.92
C LEU A 188 2.16 -20.19 -1.03
N THR A 189 1.80 -20.76 -2.18
CA THR A 189 0.42 -21.23 -2.45
C THR A 189 0.25 -22.75 -2.38
N GLY A 190 1.34 -23.51 -2.27
CA GLY A 190 1.32 -24.97 -2.26
C GLY A 190 1.22 -25.56 -0.86
N SER A 191 0.41 -26.61 -0.70
CA SER A 191 0.24 -27.34 0.57
C SER A 191 0.64 -28.83 0.52
N ARG A 192 0.94 -29.36 -0.68
CA ARG A 192 1.12 -30.81 -0.91
C ARG A 192 2.49 -31.37 -0.51
N ASP A 193 3.54 -30.58 -0.62
CA ASP A 193 4.94 -31.03 -0.41
C ASP A 193 5.76 -29.86 0.14
N LYS A 194 5.40 -29.44 1.36
CA LYS A 194 5.85 -28.17 1.96
C LYS A 194 7.36 -28.15 2.16
N GLU A 195 7.93 -29.26 2.62
CA GLU A 195 9.35 -29.44 2.88
C GLU A 195 10.17 -29.32 1.60
N ARG A 196 9.74 -29.98 0.51
CA ARG A 196 10.41 -29.84 -0.79
C ARG A 196 10.31 -28.41 -1.30
N TYR A 197 9.12 -27.81 -1.28
CA TYR A 197 8.95 -26.44 -1.78
C TYR A 197 9.78 -25.43 -0.98
N ARG A 198 9.87 -25.60 0.34
CA ARG A 198 10.73 -24.81 1.21
C ARG A 198 12.20 -24.97 0.83
N ALA A 199 12.67 -26.20 0.71
CA ALA A 199 14.07 -26.48 0.37
C ALA A 199 14.45 -25.91 -1.00
N GLU A 200 13.60 -26.11 -2.02
CA GLU A 200 13.83 -25.56 -3.36
C GLU A 200 13.78 -24.03 -3.39
N PHE A 201 12.89 -23.40 -2.63
CA PHE A 201 12.85 -21.95 -2.51
C PHE A 201 14.11 -21.40 -1.84
N LEU A 202 14.53 -21.97 -0.70
CA LEU A 202 15.71 -21.53 0.03
C LEU A 202 17.01 -21.74 -0.76
N ASP A 203 17.11 -22.83 -1.53
CA ASP A 203 18.25 -23.05 -2.44
C ASP A 203 18.38 -21.94 -3.48
N VAL A 204 17.28 -21.60 -4.16
CA VAL A 204 17.29 -20.53 -5.18
C VAL A 204 17.49 -19.15 -4.53
N PHE A 205 16.91 -18.89 -3.37
CA PHE A 205 17.12 -17.63 -2.64
C PHE A 205 18.58 -17.48 -2.19
N LYS A 206 19.21 -18.57 -1.72
CA LYS A 206 20.64 -18.59 -1.37
C LYS A 206 21.51 -18.32 -2.60
N ARG A 207 21.17 -18.88 -3.76
CA ARG A 207 21.85 -18.57 -5.02
C ARG A 207 21.73 -17.08 -5.37
N VAL A 208 20.56 -16.45 -5.18
CA VAL A 208 20.41 -15.00 -5.38
C VAL A 208 21.31 -14.21 -4.44
N ASP A 209 21.38 -14.58 -3.15
CA ASP A 209 22.31 -13.95 -2.20
C ASP A 209 23.77 -14.11 -2.63
N ASP A 210 24.18 -15.31 -3.06
CA ASP A 210 25.53 -15.57 -3.53
C ASP A 210 25.89 -14.75 -4.77
N GLU A 211 24.95 -14.62 -5.72
CA GLU A 211 25.19 -13.83 -6.93
C GLU A 211 25.28 -12.33 -6.65
N LEU A 212 24.56 -11.81 -5.65
CA LEU A 212 24.75 -10.46 -5.11
C LEU A 212 26.10 -10.30 -4.39
N GLY A 213 26.65 -11.40 -3.86
CA GLY A 213 27.94 -11.48 -3.20
C GLY A 213 29.15 -11.54 -4.13
N VAL A 214 28.96 -11.71 -5.45
CA VAL A 214 30.09 -11.73 -6.42
C VAL A 214 30.79 -10.37 -6.48
N ASN A 215 30.03 -9.26 -6.38
CA ASN A 215 30.55 -7.90 -6.45
C ASN A 215 30.52 -7.20 -5.08
N LYS A 216 31.32 -7.69 -4.13
CA LYS A 216 31.34 -7.17 -2.74
C LYS A 216 31.83 -5.73 -2.61
N SER A 217 32.72 -5.29 -3.49
CA SER A 217 33.23 -3.92 -3.51
C SER A 217 32.25 -2.91 -4.11
N GLY A 218 31.15 -3.38 -4.70
CA GLY A 218 30.18 -2.53 -5.36
C GLY A 218 29.20 -1.84 -4.41
N ARG A 219 28.43 -0.87 -4.92
CA ARG A 219 27.36 -0.15 -4.20
C ARG A 219 26.19 -1.02 -3.71
N GLY A 220 26.13 -2.28 -4.11
CA GLY A 220 25.17 -3.27 -3.59
C GLY A 220 24.07 -3.67 -4.56
N PHE A 221 24.17 -3.28 -5.83
CA PHE A 221 23.20 -3.66 -6.87
C PHE A 221 23.57 -4.99 -7.53
N MET A 222 22.62 -5.57 -8.27
CA MET A 222 22.74 -6.88 -8.92
C MET A 222 23.98 -7.01 -9.83
N LEU A 223 24.37 -5.91 -10.47
CA LEU A 223 25.57 -5.80 -11.32
C LEU A 223 26.65 -4.91 -10.68
N GLY A 224 26.71 -4.86 -9.35
CA GLY A 224 27.75 -4.16 -8.59
C GLY A 224 27.37 -2.72 -8.23
N ASP A 225 27.89 -1.75 -8.99
CA ASP A 225 27.86 -0.33 -8.62
C ASP A 225 26.67 0.47 -9.12
N ARG A 226 26.07 0.04 -10.23
CA ARG A 226 25.01 0.79 -10.90
C ARG A 226 23.68 0.07 -10.81
N VAL A 227 22.63 0.87 -10.70
CA VAL A 227 21.25 0.39 -10.79
C VAL A 227 20.96 0.02 -12.24
N THR A 228 20.38 -1.16 -12.46
CA THR A 228 20.06 -1.65 -13.80
C THR A 228 18.61 -2.13 -13.90
N ILE A 229 18.19 -2.49 -15.11
CA ILE A 229 16.91 -3.19 -15.34
C ILE A 229 16.82 -4.47 -14.48
N VAL A 230 17.93 -5.14 -14.18
CA VAL A 230 17.93 -6.34 -13.32
C VAL A 230 17.41 -6.00 -11.93
N ASP A 231 17.91 -4.94 -11.30
CA ASP A 231 17.44 -4.50 -9.99
C ASP A 231 15.94 -4.16 -10.01
N MET A 232 15.49 -3.47 -11.05
CA MET A 232 14.08 -3.11 -11.23
C MET A 232 13.18 -4.34 -11.41
N MET A 233 13.68 -5.42 -12.02
CA MET A 233 12.92 -6.66 -12.16
C MET A 233 12.84 -7.42 -10.83
N TYR A 234 13.93 -7.48 -10.06
CA TYR A 234 13.94 -8.15 -8.75
C TYR A 234 13.12 -7.41 -7.69
N ALA A 235 13.14 -6.08 -7.68
CA ALA A 235 12.72 -5.33 -6.51
C ALA A 235 11.27 -5.56 -6.05
N PRO A 236 10.26 -5.50 -6.94
CA PRO A 236 8.88 -5.76 -6.54
C PRO A 236 8.67 -7.16 -5.97
N PHE A 237 9.40 -8.16 -6.48
CA PHE A 237 9.21 -9.55 -6.05
C PHE A 237 9.98 -9.86 -4.78
N LEU A 238 11.20 -9.35 -4.60
CA LEU A 238 11.93 -9.51 -3.34
C LEU A 238 11.18 -8.89 -2.16
N GLU A 239 10.55 -7.72 -2.34
CA GLU A 239 9.69 -7.12 -1.30
C GLU A 239 8.55 -8.05 -0.88
N ARG A 240 7.80 -8.56 -1.88
CA ARG A 240 6.68 -9.47 -1.64
C ARG A 240 7.13 -10.81 -1.07
N ILE A 241 8.28 -11.32 -1.50
CA ILE A 241 8.90 -12.54 -0.97
C ILE A 241 9.18 -12.35 0.52
N VAL A 242 9.93 -11.32 0.91
CA VAL A 242 10.27 -11.13 2.32
C VAL A 242 9.03 -10.95 3.19
N ALA A 243 8.07 -10.12 2.76
CA ALA A 243 6.83 -9.90 3.50
C ALA A 243 6.01 -11.19 3.64
N SER A 244 5.71 -11.85 2.53
CA SER A 244 4.85 -13.04 2.52
C SER A 244 5.50 -14.27 3.16
N MET A 245 6.81 -14.44 3.04
CA MET A 245 7.51 -15.55 3.70
C MET A 245 7.58 -15.33 5.21
N ALA A 246 7.73 -14.09 5.69
CA ALA A 246 7.57 -13.80 7.11
C ALA A 246 6.14 -14.12 7.58
N TYR A 247 5.13 -13.58 6.89
CA TYR A 247 3.72 -13.60 7.34
C TYR A 247 2.95 -14.91 7.10
N PHE A 248 3.32 -15.74 6.12
CA PHE A 248 2.62 -17.02 5.89
C PHE A 248 3.46 -18.23 6.31
N LYS A 249 4.79 -18.07 6.37
CA LYS A 249 5.75 -19.18 6.53
C LYS A 249 6.67 -19.04 7.76
N GLY A 250 6.57 -17.94 8.51
CA GLY A 250 7.41 -17.67 9.69
C GLY A 250 8.89 -17.47 9.36
N LEU A 251 9.22 -17.24 8.08
CA LEU A 251 10.59 -17.09 7.58
C LEU A 251 11.04 -15.63 7.67
N THR A 252 11.59 -15.24 8.82
CA THR A 252 12.05 -13.86 9.08
C THR A 252 13.51 -13.61 8.73
N THR A 253 14.29 -14.65 8.41
CA THR A 253 15.74 -14.51 8.23
C THR A 253 16.16 -13.97 6.86
N LEU A 254 15.23 -13.81 5.91
CA LEU A 254 15.53 -13.41 4.52
C LEU A 254 16.17 -12.01 4.37
N ARG A 255 16.12 -11.17 5.41
CA ARG A 255 16.86 -9.89 5.51
C ARG A 255 17.83 -9.84 6.69
N SER A 256 18.23 -11.00 7.23
CA SER A 256 19.18 -11.12 8.33
C SER A 256 20.62 -11.30 7.82
N ASP A 257 21.58 -11.46 8.73
CA ASP A 257 22.98 -11.70 8.37
C ASP A 257 23.22 -13.06 7.68
N GLU A 258 22.26 -14.00 7.76
CA GLU A 258 22.26 -15.23 6.97
C GLU A 258 22.24 -14.95 5.46
N PHE A 259 21.49 -13.92 5.04
CA PHE A 259 21.39 -13.45 3.65
C PHE A 259 21.90 -12.00 3.56
N SER A 260 23.14 -11.83 4.01
CA SER A 260 23.79 -10.51 4.15
C SER A 260 23.88 -9.73 2.84
N ASN A 261 23.97 -10.39 1.68
CA ASN A 261 24.05 -9.70 0.39
C ASN A 261 22.68 -9.20 -0.07
N VAL A 262 21.61 -9.97 0.17
CA VAL A 262 20.23 -9.51 -0.03
C VAL A 262 19.91 -8.35 0.91
N LYS A 263 20.29 -8.46 2.19
CA LYS A 263 20.16 -7.36 3.16
C LYS A 263 20.85 -6.08 2.64
N ARG A 264 22.12 -6.18 2.21
CA ARG A 264 22.88 -5.08 1.60
C ARG A 264 22.21 -4.51 0.36
N TRP A 265 21.65 -5.36 -0.50
CA TRP A 265 20.92 -4.93 -1.69
C TRP A 265 19.67 -4.11 -1.33
N PHE A 266 18.89 -4.55 -0.35
CA PHE A 266 17.76 -3.75 0.14
C PHE A 266 18.21 -2.40 0.70
N GLU A 267 19.29 -2.36 1.48
CA GLU A 267 19.84 -1.10 2.02
C GLU A 267 20.32 -0.16 0.90
N ALA A 268 20.83 -0.70 -0.21
CA ALA A 268 21.20 0.08 -1.39
C ALA A 268 19.96 0.61 -2.12
N MET A 269 18.95 -0.21 -2.35
CA MET A 269 17.68 0.18 -2.97
C MET A 269 16.94 1.23 -2.14
N GLU A 270 16.93 1.09 -0.82
CA GLU A 270 16.34 2.04 0.14
C GLU A 270 17.06 3.40 0.18
N ARG A 271 18.15 3.60 -0.58
CA ARG A 271 18.76 4.92 -0.81
C ARG A 271 18.26 5.60 -2.08
N LEU A 272 17.56 4.88 -2.96
CA LEU A 272 17.03 5.42 -4.21
C LEU A 272 15.67 6.09 -3.97
N PRO A 273 15.51 7.40 -4.27
CA PRO A 273 14.21 8.07 -4.15
C PRO A 273 13.10 7.38 -4.98
N SER A 274 13.45 6.90 -6.18
CA SER A 274 12.57 6.12 -7.06
C SER A 274 12.01 4.86 -6.38
N TYR A 275 12.84 4.15 -5.62
CA TYR A 275 12.44 2.98 -4.87
C TYR A 275 11.61 3.35 -3.64
N ARG A 276 12.05 4.34 -2.86
CA ARG A 276 11.30 4.85 -1.69
C ARG A 276 9.87 5.27 -2.03
N LEU A 277 9.67 5.89 -3.19
CA LEU A 277 8.35 6.29 -3.69
C LEU A 277 7.40 5.10 -3.91
N THR A 278 7.95 3.98 -4.36
CA THR A 278 7.19 2.87 -4.94
C THR A 278 7.14 1.63 -4.03
N LYS A 279 8.00 1.60 -3.00
CA LYS A 279 8.06 0.57 -1.96
C LYS A 279 6.78 0.51 -1.13
N SER A 280 6.39 -0.69 -0.73
CA SER A 280 5.24 -0.95 0.14
C SER A 280 5.66 -1.58 1.48
N ASP A 281 4.74 -1.64 2.44
CA ASP A 281 4.91 -2.31 3.73
C ASP A 281 4.49 -3.79 3.70
N PHE A 282 4.84 -4.52 4.76
CA PHE A 282 4.51 -5.95 4.90
C PHE A 282 3.00 -6.16 4.97
N TYR A 283 2.28 -5.33 5.73
CA TYR A 283 0.82 -5.42 5.85
C TYR A 283 0.15 -5.37 4.47
N THR A 284 0.45 -4.33 3.69
CA THR A 284 -0.17 -4.17 2.36
C THR A 284 0.14 -5.36 1.47
N HIS A 285 1.39 -5.86 1.45
CA HIS A 285 1.73 -7.02 0.64
C HIS A 285 0.98 -8.28 1.07
N CYS A 286 0.87 -8.54 2.37
CA CYS A 286 0.23 -9.76 2.88
C CYS A 286 -1.28 -9.76 2.67
N TRP A 287 -1.90 -8.59 2.59
CA TRP A 287 -3.34 -8.45 2.31
C TRP A 287 -3.68 -8.29 0.81
N ASP A 288 -2.73 -7.84 -0.01
CA ASP A 288 -2.89 -7.73 -1.47
C ASP A 288 -2.65 -9.07 -2.19
N LEU A 289 -1.77 -9.94 -1.68
CA LEU A 289 -1.41 -11.20 -2.34
C LEU A 289 -2.56 -12.23 -2.41
N PRO A 290 -3.29 -12.56 -1.32
CA PRO A 290 -4.28 -13.63 -1.36
C PRO A 290 -5.39 -13.42 -2.41
N PRO A 291 -6.00 -12.23 -2.55
CA PRO A 291 -7.00 -11.98 -3.59
C PRO A 291 -6.47 -12.10 -5.03
N GLN A 292 -5.17 -11.86 -5.23
CA GLN A 292 -4.53 -11.98 -6.55
C GLN A 292 -4.14 -13.41 -6.90
N LEU A 293 -3.78 -14.21 -5.90
CA LEU A 293 -3.25 -15.57 -6.08
C LEU A 293 -4.30 -16.67 -5.89
N GLY A 294 -5.48 -16.32 -5.37
CA GLY A 294 -6.50 -17.29 -4.98
C GLY A 294 -6.23 -17.94 -3.61
N GLY A 295 -5.47 -17.24 -2.75
CA GLY A 295 -5.09 -17.69 -1.41
C GLY A 295 -3.58 -17.92 -1.23
N CYS A 296 -3.15 -17.93 0.03
CA CYS A 296 -1.80 -18.26 0.47
C CYS A 296 -1.88 -19.32 1.58
N VAL A 297 -0.85 -20.16 1.72
CA VAL A 297 -0.83 -21.29 2.65
C VAL A 297 -0.02 -20.95 3.90
N TYR A 298 -0.69 -20.95 5.05
CA TYR A 298 -0.04 -20.86 6.36
C TYR A 298 0.67 -22.16 6.74
N GLU A 299 1.81 -22.04 7.43
CA GLU A 299 2.58 -23.18 7.97
C GLU A 299 2.54 -23.32 9.49
N TYR A 300 1.78 -22.45 10.15
CA TYR A 300 1.46 -22.50 11.57
C TYR A 300 -0.06 -22.43 11.73
N GLY A 301 -0.57 -23.07 12.78
CA GLY A 301 -1.99 -22.98 13.16
C GLY A 301 -2.27 -21.76 14.03
N GLU A 302 -3.53 -21.59 14.44
CA GLU A 302 -3.98 -20.53 15.38
C GLU A 302 -3.34 -20.63 16.78
N ASP A 303 -2.66 -21.73 17.12
CA ASP A 303 -2.17 -22.01 18.48
C ASP A 303 -0.67 -22.41 18.55
N GLU A 304 0.16 -22.14 17.53
CA GLU A 304 1.60 -22.54 17.57
C GLU A 304 2.60 -21.50 17.01
N GLY A 305 3.27 -20.79 17.93
CA GLY A 305 4.65 -20.30 17.76
C GLY A 305 4.89 -18.93 17.09
N ARG A 306 6.16 -18.65 16.79
CA ARG A 306 6.71 -17.36 16.28
C ARG A 306 5.99 -16.81 15.03
N GLY A 307 5.28 -17.66 14.27
CA GLY A 307 4.46 -17.24 13.13
C GLY A 307 3.27 -16.37 13.54
N GLU A 308 2.63 -16.69 14.66
CA GLU A 308 1.48 -15.95 15.18
C GLU A 308 1.90 -14.57 15.72
N GLU A 309 3.07 -14.48 16.38
CA GLU A 309 3.65 -13.21 16.81
C GLU A 309 3.89 -12.27 15.62
N ILE A 310 4.36 -12.81 14.49
CA ILE A 310 4.58 -12.04 13.26
C ILE A 310 3.26 -11.56 12.67
N THR A 311 2.23 -12.41 12.60
CA THR A 311 0.91 -12.00 12.08
C THR A 311 0.26 -10.97 12.99
N ARG A 312 0.28 -11.15 14.32
CA ARG A 312 -0.24 -10.16 15.29
C ARG A 312 0.49 -8.82 15.20
N ALA A 313 1.80 -8.83 14.94
CA ALA A 313 2.57 -7.61 14.71
C ALA A 313 2.18 -6.92 13.40
N ILE A 314 1.96 -7.68 12.31
CA ILE A 314 1.63 -7.13 11.00
C ILE A 314 0.16 -6.66 10.92
N ASP A 315 -0.78 -7.44 11.47
CA ASP A 315 -2.22 -7.20 11.42
C ASP A 315 -2.71 -6.23 12.52
N GLY A 316 -1.81 -5.79 13.40
CA GLY A 316 -2.08 -4.68 14.30
C GLY A 316 -2.61 -5.05 15.69
N ASP A 317 -2.75 -6.33 15.99
CA ASP A 317 -3.10 -6.81 17.34
C ASP A 317 -2.10 -6.30 18.37
N GLU A 318 -0.81 -6.27 18.03
CA GLU A 318 0.26 -5.70 18.86
C GLU A 318 0.97 -4.52 18.18
N GLY A 319 1.18 -4.60 16.86
CA GLY A 319 2.03 -3.64 16.13
C GLY A 319 1.47 -2.23 15.98
N TRP A 320 0.17 -2.03 16.22
CA TRP A 320 -0.52 -0.73 16.12
C TRP A 320 -1.06 -0.26 17.48
N ARG A 321 -0.31 -0.50 18.56
CA ARG A 321 -0.61 0.06 19.88
C ARG A 321 0.39 1.16 20.21
N LEU A 322 -0.09 2.22 20.87
CA LEU A 322 0.78 3.28 21.38
C LEU A 322 1.35 2.88 22.76
N PRO A 323 2.62 3.20 23.06
CA PRO A 323 3.62 3.73 22.12
C PRO A 323 4.03 2.68 21.07
N LEU A 324 4.25 3.12 19.82
CA LEU A 324 4.66 2.24 18.73
C LEU A 324 6.01 1.59 19.04
N SER A 325 6.11 0.28 18.86
CA SER A 325 7.38 -0.44 18.98
C SER A 325 8.29 -0.16 17.77
N PRO A 326 9.59 0.11 17.96
CA PRO A 326 10.53 0.26 16.85
C PRO A 326 10.57 -0.98 15.95
N ASP A 327 10.75 -0.78 14.64
CA ASP A 327 10.87 -1.84 13.63
C ASP A 327 9.73 -2.88 13.69
N ASN A 328 8.53 -2.43 14.08
CA ASN A 328 7.36 -3.27 14.34
C ASN A 328 7.68 -4.51 15.19
N GLY A 329 8.43 -4.33 16.29
CA GLY A 329 8.86 -5.45 17.14
C GLY A 329 9.97 -6.31 16.52
N GLY A 330 10.72 -5.76 15.57
CA GLY A 330 11.78 -6.46 14.82
C GLY A 330 11.28 -7.24 13.59
N VAL A 331 9.99 -7.14 13.24
CA VAL A 331 9.39 -7.82 12.09
C VAL A 331 9.64 -7.06 10.79
N GLU A 332 9.43 -5.75 10.78
CA GLU A 332 9.60 -4.89 9.62
C GLU A 332 10.31 -3.60 10.00
N LYS A 333 11.47 -3.35 9.40
CA LYS A 333 12.29 -2.18 9.68
C LYS A 333 11.55 -0.87 9.35
N ASP A 334 11.61 0.08 10.26
CA ASP A 334 11.07 1.42 10.05
C ASP A 334 11.84 2.19 8.97
N TRP A 335 11.13 3.07 8.26
CA TRP A 335 11.72 3.91 7.23
C TRP A 335 12.47 5.08 7.86
N SER A 336 13.77 4.92 8.07
CA SER A 336 14.62 5.88 8.77
C SER A 336 14.81 7.24 8.06
N TRP A 337 14.32 7.38 6.82
CA TRP A 337 14.38 8.62 6.06
C TRP A 337 13.14 9.51 6.22
N ILE A 338 12.17 9.11 7.05
CA ILE A 338 11.02 9.93 7.44
C ILE A 338 11.05 10.04 8.96
N SER A 339 11.06 11.27 9.47
CA SER A 339 11.04 11.49 10.93
C SER A 339 9.66 11.20 11.52
N GLU A 340 9.59 10.93 12.82
CA GLU A 340 8.31 10.73 13.51
C GLU A 340 7.36 11.92 13.35
N ASP A 341 7.87 13.14 13.52
CA ASP A 341 7.07 14.36 13.41
C ASP A 341 6.58 14.60 11.97
N GLU A 342 7.40 14.28 10.96
CA GLU A 342 7.00 14.31 9.55
C GLU A 342 5.91 13.29 9.26
N ALA A 343 6.06 12.05 9.76
CA ALA A 343 5.07 10.99 9.61
C ALA A 343 3.71 11.36 10.23
N LYS A 344 3.71 11.96 11.41
CA LYS A 344 2.50 12.44 12.09
C LYS A 344 1.81 13.57 11.32
N ARG A 345 2.58 14.52 10.78
CA ARG A 345 2.03 15.60 9.93
C ARG A 345 1.52 15.09 8.59
N GLU A 346 2.20 14.12 7.97
CA GLU A 346 1.69 13.44 6.77
C GLU A 346 0.35 12.76 7.08
N ALA A 347 0.29 11.94 8.13
CA ALA A 347 -0.94 11.27 8.54
C ALA A 347 -2.10 12.26 8.76
N ALA A 348 -1.88 13.34 9.53
CA ALA A 348 -2.88 14.38 9.76
C ALA A 348 -3.30 15.10 8.47
N GLU A 349 -2.36 15.41 7.56
CA GLU A 349 -2.66 15.99 6.26
C GLU A 349 -3.53 15.06 5.40
N ARG A 350 -3.22 13.76 5.37
CA ARG A 350 -3.96 12.79 4.55
C ARG A 350 -5.38 12.56 5.05
N LEU A 351 -5.59 12.52 6.36
CA LEU A 351 -6.90 12.38 6.96
C LEU A 351 -7.74 13.65 6.81
N SER A 352 -7.15 14.83 7.08
CA SER A 352 -7.89 16.10 7.05
C SER A 352 -8.21 16.62 5.65
N TYR A 353 -7.37 16.35 4.64
CA TYR A 353 -7.53 16.93 3.30
C TYR A 353 -8.89 16.59 2.63
N ASN A 354 -9.44 15.42 2.94
CA ASN A 354 -10.69 14.94 2.33
C ASN A 354 -11.54 14.19 3.37
N HIS A 355 -11.58 14.73 4.60
CA HIS A 355 -12.14 14.06 5.77
C HIS A 355 -13.60 13.60 5.56
N ASP A 356 -14.44 14.41 4.90
CA ASP A 356 -15.83 14.04 4.57
C ASP A 356 -15.91 12.70 3.83
N ALA A 357 -15.15 12.55 2.74
CA ALA A 357 -15.16 11.32 1.96
C ALA A 357 -14.44 10.16 2.69
N VAL A 358 -13.47 10.46 3.55
CA VAL A 358 -12.81 9.44 4.39
C VAL A 358 -13.79 8.92 5.45
N ALA A 359 -14.62 9.79 6.03
CA ALA A 359 -15.64 9.42 7.01
C ALA A 359 -16.73 8.56 6.38
N GLU A 360 -17.23 8.92 5.20
CA GLU A 360 -18.15 8.07 4.43
C GLU A 360 -17.51 6.73 4.06
N PHE A 361 -16.25 6.74 3.63
CA PHE A 361 -15.54 5.49 3.30
C PHE A 361 -15.37 4.59 4.53
N ALA A 362 -15.01 5.15 5.68
CA ALA A 362 -14.89 4.45 6.94
C ALA A 362 -16.25 3.88 7.41
N ALA A 363 -17.33 4.65 7.26
CA ALA A 363 -18.69 4.23 7.60
C ALA A 363 -19.23 3.03 6.78
N ARG A 364 -18.49 2.56 5.77
CA ARG A 364 -18.75 1.26 5.11
C ARG A 364 -18.59 0.07 6.05
N GLY A 365 -17.79 0.19 7.12
CA GLY A 365 -17.63 -0.87 8.11
C GLY A 365 -18.92 -1.21 8.87
N ALA A 366 -19.79 -0.21 9.09
CA ALA A 366 -21.14 -0.40 9.64
C ALA A 366 -22.22 -0.58 8.56
N GLY A 367 -21.84 -0.43 7.30
CA GLY A 367 -22.76 -0.40 6.18
C GLY A 367 -23.14 -1.78 5.65
N LYS A 368 -23.52 -1.82 4.37
CA LYS A 368 -23.94 -3.06 3.69
C LYS A 368 -22.89 -3.46 2.66
N ALA A 369 -22.53 -4.74 2.68
CA ALA A 369 -21.70 -5.33 1.63
C ALA A 369 -22.30 -5.07 0.25
N GLY A 370 -21.43 -4.84 -0.72
CA GLY A 370 -21.82 -4.54 -2.08
C GLY A 370 -22.28 -5.76 -2.86
N PHE A 371 -23.05 -5.51 -3.93
CA PHE A 371 -23.43 -6.54 -4.89
C PHE A 371 -23.02 -6.14 -6.31
N PRO A 372 -22.37 -7.02 -7.09
CA PRO A 372 -21.95 -8.39 -6.73
C PRO A 372 -20.78 -8.40 -5.73
N PRO A 373 -20.60 -9.50 -4.97
CA PRO A 373 -19.49 -9.61 -4.03
C PRO A 373 -18.15 -9.63 -4.76
N VAL A 374 -17.11 -9.12 -4.11
CA VAL A 374 -15.73 -9.12 -4.61
C VAL A 374 -14.84 -10.05 -3.78
N SER A 375 -13.71 -10.47 -4.34
CA SER A 375 -12.75 -11.34 -3.65
C SER A 375 -11.91 -10.63 -2.59
N ALA A 376 -11.97 -9.30 -2.54
CA ALA A 376 -11.25 -8.48 -1.57
C ALA A 376 -12.26 -7.71 -0.69
N PRO A 377 -12.68 -8.26 0.46
CA PRO A 377 -13.78 -7.71 1.27
C PRO A 377 -13.48 -6.29 1.78
N LEU A 378 -12.23 -6.04 2.11
CA LEU A 378 -11.74 -4.72 2.48
C LEU A 378 -11.82 -3.73 1.29
N ALA A 379 -11.64 -4.18 0.05
CA ALA A 379 -11.62 -3.30 -1.11
C ALA A 379 -12.89 -3.39 -1.98
N ASP A 380 -14.05 -3.61 -1.36
CA ASP A 380 -15.33 -3.67 -2.06
C ASP A 380 -15.74 -2.27 -2.62
N PRO A 381 -15.72 -2.08 -3.95
CA PRO A 381 -16.14 -0.82 -4.56
C PRO A 381 -17.65 -0.62 -4.49
N ASN A 382 -18.43 -1.68 -4.25
CA ASN A 382 -19.89 -1.69 -4.26
C ASN A 382 -20.49 -1.55 -2.85
N ALA A 383 -19.66 -1.53 -1.80
CA ALA A 383 -20.12 -1.39 -0.42
C ALA A 383 -20.78 -0.02 -0.19
N ASN A 384 -21.92 -0.04 0.50
CA ASN A 384 -22.64 1.16 0.91
C ASN A 384 -22.26 1.52 2.33
N PHE A 385 -22.10 2.80 2.62
CA PHE A 385 -21.81 3.29 3.96
C PHE A 385 -23.08 3.50 4.77
N ASP A 386 -22.90 3.53 6.09
CA ASP A 386 -23.96 3.86 7.02
C ASP A 386 -23.98 5.37 7.29
N GLU A 387 -24.92 6.09 6.67
CA GLU A 387 -25.09 7.55 6.84
C GLU A 387 -25.26 7.96 8.30
N GLY A 388 -25.87 7.11 9.14
CA GLY A 388 -26.22 7.46 10.52
C GLY A 388 -25.00 7.59 11.45
N ILE A 389 -23.86 7.01 11.08
CA ILE A 389 -22.62 7.02 11.89
C ILE A 389 -21.55 7.99 11.37
N VAL A 390 -21.76 8.61 10.21
CA VAL A 390 -20.74 9.43 9.52
C VAL A 390 -20.23 10.58 10.41
N GLN A 391 -21.11 11.30 11.11
CA GLN A 391 -20.69 12.40 11.99
C GLN A 391 -19.82 11.92 13.15
N ALA A 392 -20.17 10.78 13.77
CA ALA A 392 -19.36 10.19 14.83
C ALA A 392 -17.98 9.77 14.32
N VAL A 393 -17.94 9.16 13.12
CA VAL A 393 -16.68 8.79 12.47
C VAL A 393 -15.84 10.02 12.13
N ASP A 394 -16.43 11.08 11.57
CA ASP A 394 -15.72 12.33 11.26
C ASP A 394 -15.12 12.98 12.52
N ALA A 395 -15.86 12.98 13.63
CA ALA A 395 -15.34 13.41 14.94
C ALA A 395 -14.13 12.57 15.39
N ALA A 396 -14.16 11.26 15.16
CA ALA A 396 -13.04 10.39 15.47
C ALA A 396 -11.82 10.62 14.56
N LEU A 397 -12.02 10.95 13.28
CA LEU A 397 -10.93 11.35 12.39
C LEU A 397 -10.29 12.66 12.87
N ALA A 398 -11.10 13.63 13.30
CA ALA A 398 -10.62 14.87 13.89
C ALA A 398 -9.83 14.63 15.18
N LEU A 399 -10.34 13.77 16.07
CA LEU A 399 -9.64 13.38 17.31
C LEU A 399 -8.30 12.70 17.00
N SER A 400 -8.26 11.80 16.00
CA SER A 400 -7.01 11.18 15.54
C SER A 400 -6.02 12.24 15.04
N CYS A 401 -6.46 13.23 14.25
CA CYS A 401 -5.61 14.32 13.80
C CYS A 401 -5.05 15.15 14.96
N TYR A 402 -5.85 15.48 15.98
CA TYR A 402 -5.34 16.17 17.17
C TYR A 402 -4.30 15.33 17.91
N LYS A 403 -4.58 14.04 18.14
CA LYS A 403 -3.61 13.14 18.79
C LYS A 403 -2.29 13.07 18.01
N LEU A 404 -2.34 13.00 16.67
CA LEU A 404 -1.16 13.05 15.80
C LEU A 404 -0.38 14.37 15.93
N LEU A 405 -1.08 15.50 16.07
CA LEU A 405 -0.47 16.83 16.18
C LEU A 405 -0.03 17.20 17.60
N GLY A 406 -0.21 16.32 18.58
CA GLY A 406 0.17 16.54 19.98
C GLY A 406 -0.87 17.31 20.81
N GLY A 407 -2.16 17.15 20.48
CA GLY A 407 -3.31 17.73 21.17
C GLY A 407 -3.92 18.93 20.44
N GLY A 408 -4.96 19.51 21.06
CA GLY A 408 -5.66 20.69 20.56
C GLY A 408 -6.78 21.13 21.49
N LYS A 409 -7.39 22.28 21.19
CA LYS A 409 -8.35 22.93 22.10
C LYS A 409 -9.67 22.17 22.21
N MET A 410 -10.05 21.44 21.16
CA MET A 410 -11.34 20.76 21.06
C MET A 410 -11.24 19.26 21.35
N VAL A 411 -10.09 18.79 21.89
CA VAL A 411 -9.89 17.36 22.22
C VAL A 411 -10.91 16.90 23.25
N ASP A 412 -11.05 17.61 24.37
CA ASP A 412 -11.97 17.24 25.44
C ASP A 412 -13.44 17.21 24.96
N GLU A 413 -13.81 18.15 24.09
CA GLU A 413 -15.15 18.23 23.50
C GLU A 413 -15.43 17.06 22.55
N LEU A 414 -14.45 16.69 21.70
CA LEU A 414 -14.54 15.52 20.82
C LEU A 414 -14.59 14.22 21.62
N GLU A 415 -13.76 14.06 22.65
CA GLU A 415 -13.76 12.88 23.51
C GLU A 415 -15.11 12.72 24.23
N ALA A 416 -15.68 13.82 24.73
CA ALA A 416 -17.02 13.82 25.33
C ALA A 416 -18.13 13.48 24.31
N ALA A 417 -18.04 14.00 23.09
CA ALA A 417 -18.99 13.67 22.02
C ALA A 417 -18.93 12.19 21.62
N ILE A 418 -17.72 11.63 21.49
CA ILE A 418 -17.51 10.21 21.18
C ILE A 418 -18.00 9.33 22.34
N ALA A 419 -17.72 9.70 23.59
CA ALA A 419 -18.19 8.96 24.77
C ALA A 419 -19.72 8.79 24.76
N LYS A 420 -20.48 9.83 24.40
CA LYS A 420 -21.95 9.74 24.24
C LYS A 420 -22.37 8.72 23.18
N VAL A 421 -21.66 8.63 22.06
CA VAL A 421 -21.91 7.60 21.02
C VAL A 421 -21.68 6.20 21.58
N LEU A 422 -20.70 6.04 22.47
CA LEU A 422 -20.35 4.75 23.07
C LEU A 422 -21.33 4.28 24.15
N GLU A 423 -22.18 5.15 24.71
CA GLU A 423 -23.19 4.79 25.72
C GLU A 423 -24.22 3.78 25.19
N LYS A 424 -24.59 3.88 23.90
CA LYS A 424 -25.53 2.97 23.26
C LYS A 424 -24.77 1.89 22.50
N GLN A 425 -24.89 0.65 22.97
CA GLN A 425 -24.13 -0.48 22.44
C GLN A 425 -24.23 -0.66 20.92
N ALA A 426 -25.43 -0.53 20.33
CA ALA A 426 -25.61 -0.65 18.88
C ALA A 426 -24.83 0.41 18.09
N ASP A 427 -24.73 1.64 18.62
CA ASP A 427 -24.00 2.74 17.96
C ASP A 427 -22.49 2.59 18.19
N ALA A 428 -22.08 2.11 19.37
CA ALA A 428 -20.70 1.76 19.67
C ALA A 428 -20.15 0.67 18.73
N GLU A 429 -20.94 -0.38 18.44
CA GLU A 429 -20.56 -1.46 17.52
C GLU A 429 -20.37 -0.94 16.09
N ARG A 430 -21.30 -0.11 15.59
CA ARG A 430 -21.22 0.53 14.26
C ARG A 430 -20.01 1.48 14.17
N PHE A 431 -19.79 2.28 15.21
CA PHE A 431 -18.64 3.18 15.30
C PHE A 431 -17.31 2.44 15.24
N ARG A 432 -17.13 1.41 16.09
CA ARG A 432 -15.91 0.61 16.14
C ARG A 432 -15.68 -0.16 14.84
N ALA A 433 -16.72 -0.73 14.24
CA ALA A 433 -16.64 -1.41 12.95
C ALA A 433 -16.19 -0.46 11.82
N SER A 434 -16.69 0.78 11.83
CA SER A 434 -16.32 1.80 10.82
C SER A 434 -14.87 2.25 10.94
N LEU A 435 -14.39 2.47 12.16
CA LEU A 435 -12.99 2.82 12.41
C LEU A 435 -12.04 1.65 12.12
N ALA A 436 -12.41 0.42 12.49
CA ALA A 436 -11.64 -0.78 12.16
C ALA A 436 -11.54 -0.95 10.64
N TYR A 437 -12.65 -0.74 9.91
CA TYR A 437 -12.65 -0.75 8.46
C TYR A 437 -11.65 0.25 7.90
N LEU A 438 -11.64 1.52 8.33
CA LEU A 438 -10.64 2.49 7.85
C LEU A 438 -9.20 2.08 8.18
N ARG A 439 -8.94 1.69 9.44
CA ARG A 439 -7.62 1.28 9.94
C ARG A 439 -7.02 0.17 9.07
N ASP A 440 -7.82 -0.85 8.79
CA ASP A 440 -7.40 -2.02 8.01
C ASP A 440 -7.33 -1.70 6.50
N ARG A 441 -7.86 -0.55 6.07
CA ARG A 441 -7.83 -0.10 4.67
C ARG A 441 -6.69 0.80 4.31
N VAL A 442 -6.04 1.42 5.28
CA VAL A 442 -4.82 2.21 5.06
C VAL A 442 -3.79 1.32 4.36
N GLY A 443 -3.33 1.73 3.19
CA GLY A 443 -2.36 1.01 2.38
C GLY A 443 -1.14 1.86 2.03
N VAL A 444 0.02 1.20 1.92
CA VAL A 444 1.31 1.81 1.61
C VAL A 444 1.74 1.42 0.19
N PRO A 445 2.33 2.31 -0.62
CA PRO A 445 2.44 3.75 -0.40
C PRO A 445 1.16 4.51 -0.81
N ARG A 446 0.07 3.80 -1.18
CA ARG A 446 -1.15 4.39 -1.78
C ARG A 446 -1.65 5.64 -1.06
N ASP A 447 -1.83 5.53 0.25
CA ASP A 447 -2.48 6.55 1.06
C ASP A 447 -1.45 7.42 1.77
N MET A 448 -0.36 6.81 2.25
CA MET A 448 0.70 7.45 3.02
C MET A 448 1.94 6.55 3.12
N SER A 449 3.05 7.11 3.62
CA SER A 449 4.25 6.36 3.96
C SER A 449 4.03 5.33 5.07
N LEU A 450 4.92 4.33 5.20
CA LEU A 450 4.83 3.34 6.29
C LEU A 450 4.78 4.00 7.68
N PRO A 451 5.70 4.91 8.08
CA PRO A 451 5.61 5.56 9.39
C PRO A 451 4.28 6.28 9.62
N ALA A 452 3.77 7.00 8.62
CA ALA A 452 2.48 7.68 8.72
C ALA A 452 1.31 6.68 8.85
N ALA A 453 1.36 5.56 8.13
CA ALA A 453 0.37 4.49 8.23
C ALA A 453 0.36 3.86 9.62
N ARG A 454 1.54 3.59 10.21
CA ARG A 454 1.64 3.06 11.59
C ARG A 454 1.01 4.01 12.60
N TRP A 455 1.32 5.31 12.53
CA TRP A 455 0.72 6.32 13.41
C TRP A 455 -0.79 6.47 13.22
N THR A 456 -1.26 6.46 11.98
CA THR A 456 -2.70 6.49 11.66
C THR A 456 -3.41 5.28 12.25
N ARG A 457 -2.89 4.07 11.99
CA ARG A 457 -3.48 2.83 12.50
C ARG A 457 -3.50 2.81 14.02
N ALA A 458 -2.42 3.23 14.67
CA ALA A 458 -2.32 3.22 16.14
C ALA A 458 -3.22 4.24 16.82
N THR A 459 -3.34 5.46 16.29
CA THR A 459 -4.25 6.47 16.86
C THR A 459 -5.72 6.11 16.64
N ILE A 460 -6.08 5.56 15.48
CA ILE A 460 -7.42 5.00 15.27
C ILE A 460 -7.68 3.84 16.24
N ASN A 461 -6.69 2.97 16.47
CA ASN A 461 -6.82 1.86 17.41
C ASN A 461 -7.03 2.33 18.86
N GLU A 462 -6.39 3.42 19.29
CA GLU A 462 -6.64 4.03 20.60
C GLU A 462 -8.10 4.50 20.72
N ILE A 463 -8.63 5.17 19.69
CA ILE A 463 -10.02 5.66 19.66
C ILE A 463 -11.02 4.50 19.63
N ILE A 464 -10.75 3.46 18.85
CA ILE A 464 -11.54 2.22 18.84
C ILE A 464 -11.63 1.62 20.24
N ASN A 465 -10.65 1.82 21.13
CA ASN A 465 -10.60 1.25 22.46
C ASN A 465 -11.07 2.21 23.58
N MET A 466 -11.59 3.39 23.24
CA MET A 466 -12.24 4.29 24.21
C MET A 466 -13.41 3.59 24.90
N LYS A 467 -13.67 3.99 26.14
CA LYS A 467 -14.72 3.42 27.00
C LYS A 467 -15.93 4.33 27.08
#